data_AF-A0A352BS22-F1
#
_entry.id   AF-A0A352BS22-F1
#
_cell.length_a   1.000
_cell.length_b   1.000
_cell.length_c   1.000
_cell.angle_alpha   90.00
_cell.angle_beta   90.00
_cell.angle_gamma   90.00
#
_symmetry.space_group_name_H-M   'P 1'
#
loop_
_entity.id
_entity.type
_entity.pdbx_description
1 polymer ?
#
loop_
_entity_poly.entity_id
_entity_poly.type
_entity_poly.pdbx_seq_one_letter_code
_entity_poly.pdbx_strand_id
1 'polypeptide(L)'
;MNFLAHIYLTGENPEVQLGNFMADAVKGSHFKNFSAEVQKGILLHRFIDTYTDAHPVFRQSKGRLHGKQFGHYTAVIMDMFYDHFLAA
;
A
#
# COMPACT_ATOMS: atom_id res chain seq x y z
N MET A 1 4.37 4.45 -1.57
CA MET A 1 3.41 3.51 -2.15
C MET A 1 4.18 2.45 -2.89
N ASN A 2 3.93 1.20 -2.50
CA ASN A 2 4.69 0.07 -2.96
C ASN A 2 3.85 -0.77 -3.93
N PHE A 3 4.13 -0.68 -5.23
CA PHE A 3 3.31 -1.34 -6.25
C PHE A 3 3.28 -2.87 -6.15
N LEU A 4 4.36 -3.51 -5.68
CA LEU A 4 4.45 -4.98 -5.68
C LEU A 4 3.43 -5.59 -4.73
N ALA A 5 3.47 -5.21 -3.45
CA ALA A 5 2.55 -5.74 -2.45
C ALA A 5 1.08 -5.45 -2.82
N HIS A 6 0.81 -4.25 -3.32
CA HIS A 6 -0.54 -3.87 -3.74
C HIS A 6 -1.06 -4.74 -4.88
N ILE A 7 -0.28 -4.94 -5.94
CA ILE A 7 -0.70 -5.78 -7.08
C ILE A 7 -0.79 -7.23 -6.65
N TYR A 8 0.21 -7.74 -5.92
CA TYR A 8 0.27 -9.13 -5.47
C TYR A 8 -0.93 -9.53 -4.61
N LEU A 9 -1.37 -8.66 -3.70
CA LEU A 9 -2.50 -8.91 -2.79
C LEU A 9 -3.88 -8.65 -3.42
N THR A 10 -3.95 -8.17 -4.66
CA THR A 10 -5.22 -7.79 -5.31
C THR A 10 -6.00 -8.98 -5.89
N GLY A 11 -5.34 -10.12 -6.11
CA GLY A 11 -5.94 -11.25 -6.83
C GLY A 11 -5.96 -11.03 -8.34
N GLU A 12 -6.85 -11.72 -9.05
CA GLU A 12 -6.76 -11.87 -10.52
C GLU A 12 -7.68 -10.94 -11.34
N ASN A 13 -8.58 -10.19 -10.71
CA ASN A 13 -9.51 -9.32 -11.45
C ASN A 13 -8.79 -8.05 -11.97
N PRO A 14 -8.70 -7.83 -13.29
CA PRO A 14 -7.95 -6.72 -13.87
C PRO A 14 -8.47 -5.32 -13.47
N GLU A 15 -9.78 -5.16 -13.31
CA GLU A 15 -10.35 -3.87 -12.89
C GLU A 15 -10.03 -3.56 -11.43
N VAL A 16 -10.02 -4.59 -10.57
CA VAL A 16 -9.62 -4.43 -9.17
C VAL A 16 -8.12 -4.13 -9.10
N GLN A 17 -7.28 -4.81 -9.89
CA GLN A 17 -5.84 -4.52 -10.01
C GLN A 17 -5.59 -3.08 -10.45
N LEU A 18 -6.31 -2.62 -11.49
CA LEU A 18 -6.24 -1.25 -11.97
C LEU A 18 -6.63 -0.26 -10.87
N GLY A 19 -7.74 -0.51 -10.18
CA GLY A 19 -8.20 0.33 -9.08
C GLY A 19 -7.20 0.41 -7.93
N ASN A 20 -6.57 -0.72 -7.56
CA ASN A 20 -5.57 -0.76 -6.50
C ASN A 20 -4.31 0.02 -6.90
N PHE A 21 -3.83 -0.18 -8.12
CA PHE A 21 -2.66 0.51 -8.67
C PHE A 21 -2.81 2.04 -8.72
N MET A 22 -3.97 2.54 -9.16
CA MET A 22 -4.19 3.98 -9.36
C MET A 22 -4.70 4.73 -8.11
N ALA A 23 -4.89 4.03 -6.98
CA ALA A 23 -5.61 4.54 -5.83
C ALA A 23 -5.03 5.83 -5.22
N ASP A 24 -3.71 6.00 -5.23
CA ASP A 24 -3.02 7.21 -4.77
C ASP A 24 -3.44 8.48 -5.52
N ALA A 25 -3.75 8.33 -6.81
CA ALA A 25 -4.20 9.45 -7.63
C ALA A 25 -5.68 9.82 -7.35
N VAL A 26 -6.43 8.93 -6.67
CA VAL A 26 -7.86 9.11 -6.41
C VAL A 26 -8.09 9.69 -5.02
N LYS A 27 -8.34 11.00 -4.97
CA LYS A 27 -8.56 11.73 -3.71
C LYS A 27 -9.97 11.49 -3.14
N GLY A 28 -10.04 11.29 -1.82
CA GLY A 28 -11.30 11.29 -1.07
C GLY A 28 -12.37 10.35 -1.64
N SER A 29 -13.56 10.89 -1.87
CA SER A 29 -14.73 10.16 -2.38
C SER A 29 -14.82 10.07 -3.90
N HIS A 30 -13.84 10.60 -4.66
CA HIS A 30 -13.85 10.54 -6.13
C HIS A 30 -13.83 9.11 -6.68
N PHE A 31 -13.45 8.11 -5.87
CA PHE A 31 -13.53 6.71 -6.25
C PHE A 31 -14.94 6.29 -6.69
N LYS A 32 -15.99 6.92 -6.13
CA LYS A 32 -17.40 6.66 -6.47
C LYS A 32 -17.75 6.90 -7.94
N ASN A 33 -16.88 7.59 -8.70
CA ASN A 33 -17.07 7.85 -10.13
C ASN A 33 -16.60 6.71 -11.03
N PHE A 34 -15.99 5.64 -10.49
CA PHE A 34 -15.51 4.50 -11.27
C PHE A 34 -16.47 3.30 -11.23
N SER A 35 -16.18 2.25 -12.00
CA SER A 35 -16.91 0.97 -11.93
C SER A 35 -16.83 0.35 -10.54
N ALA A 36 -17.77 -0.55 -10.21
CA ALA A 36 -17.78 -1.22 -8.91
C ALA A 36 -16.47 -1.99 -8.63
N GLU A 37 -15.86 -2.59 -9.64
CA GLU A 37 -14.61 -3.34 -9.48
C GLU A 37 -13.40 -2.42 -9.27
N VAL A 38 -13.30 -1.31 -10.02
CA VAL A 38 -12.26 -0.30 -9.79
C VAL A 38 -12.42 0.33 -8.40
N GLN A 39 -13.66 0.59 -7.96
CA GLN A 39 -13.94 1.06 -6.60
C GLN A 39 -13.42 0.10 -5.53
N LYS A 40 -13.66 -1.21 -5.69
CA LYS A 40 -13.13 -2.24 -4.79
C LYS A 40 -11.61 -2.19 -4.75
N GLY A 41 -10.95 -2.07 -5.90
CA GLY A 41 -9.49 -1.94 -5.98
C GLY A 41 -8.96 -0.74 -5.21
N ILE A 42 -9.57 0.43 -5.38
CA ILE A 42 -9.17 1.67 -4.67
C ILE A 42 -9.36 1.52 -3.16
N LEU A 43 -10.46 0.91 -2.72
CA LEU A 43 -10.71 0.66 -1.30
C LEU A 43 -9.76 -0.39 -0.73
N LEU A 44 -9.42 -1.42 -1.50
CA LEU A 44 -8.47 -2.45 -1.11
C LEU A 44 -7.07 -1.87 -0.90
N HIS A 45 -6.60 -1.01 -1.81
CA HIS A 45 -5.35 -0.28 -1.64
C HIS A 45 -5.28 0.44 -0.29
N ARG A 46 -6.29 1.28 0.00
CA ARG A 46 -6.39 2.06 1.24
C ARG A 46 -6.46 1.16 2.48
N PHE A 47 -7.12 0.01 2.36
CA PHE A 47 -7.18 -0.98 3.42
C PHE A 47 -5.81 -1.59 3.70
N ILE A 48 -5.06 -2.00 2.67
CA ILE A 48 -3.70 -2.56 2.81
C ILE A 48 -2.78 -1.55 3.51
N ASP A 49 -2.80 -0.29 3.07
CA ASP A 49 -2.01 0.78 3.68
C ASP A 49 -2.37 0.96 5.15
N THR A 50 -3.66 1.14 5.44
CA THR A 50 -4.15 1.35 6.81
C THR A 50 -3.79 0.17 7.71
N TYR A 51 -3.98 -1.06 7.23
CA TYR A 51 -3.66 -2.27 7.96
C TYR A 51 -2.16 -2.34 8.27
N THR A 52 -1.31 -2.12 7.26
CA THR A 52 0.14 -2.24 7.40
C THR A 52 0.70 -1.14 8.31
N ASP A 53 0.27 0.11 8.14
CA ASP A 53 0.71 1.23 8.99
C ASP A 53 0.26 1.11 10.44
N ALA A 54 -0.90 0.48 10.67
CA ALA A 54 -1.41 0.21 12.01
C ALA A 54 -0.75 -1.03 12.65
N HIS A 55 -0.18 -1.93 11.86
CA HIS A 55 0.29 -3.22 12.35
C HIS A 55 1.45 -3.04 13.37
N PRO A 56 1.38 -3.64 14.57
CA PRO A 56 2.39 -3.47 15.61
C PRO A 56 3.80 -3.84 15.15
N VAL A 57 3.94 -4.89 14.34
CA VAL A 57 5.24 -5.33 13.79
C VAL A 57 5.81 -4.30 12.81
N PHE A 58 4.97 -3.71 11.95
CA PHE A 58 5.42 -2.68 11.02
C PHE A 58 5.89 -1.42 11.77
N ARG A 59 5.14 -1.00 12.80
CA ARG A 59 5.53 0.11 13.67
C ARG A 59 6.81 -0.18 14.44
N GLN A 60 6.98 -1.39 14.95
CA GLN A 60 8.23 -1.81 15.60
C GLN A 60 9.41 -1.71 14.63
N SER A 61 9.23 -2.18 13.39
CA SER A 61 10.26 -2.12 12.35
C SER A 61 10.60 -0.67 11.97
N LYS A 62 9.61 0.22 11.77
CA LYS A 62 9.84 1.67 11.61
C LYS A 62 10.60 2.26 12.81
N GLY A 63 10.26 1.85 14.02
CA GLY A 63 10.92 2.26 15.26
C GLY A 63 12.42 1.94 15.31
N ARG A 64 12.89 0.88 14.64
CA ARG A 64 14.33 0.54 14.54
C ARG A 64 15.13 1.56 13.72
N LEU A 65 14.44 2.40 12.95
CA LEU A 65 15.01 3.46 12.12
C LEU A 65 14.75 4.87 12.71
N HIS A 66 13.85 5.00 13.69
CA HIS A 66 13.61 6.26 14.40
C HIS A 66 14.88 6.74 15.13
N GLY A 67 15.13 8.06 15.10
CA GLY A 67 16.34 8.68 15.67
C GLY A 67 17.58 8.60 14.79
N LYS A 68 17.50 7.94 13.62
CA LYS A 68 18.52 8.01 12.58
C LYS A 68 18.23 9.16 11.61
N GLN A 69 19.20 9.48 10.76
CA GLN A 69 19.13 10.58 9.77
C GLN A 69 18.15 10.31 8.60
N PHE A 70 17.23 9.35 8.74
CA PHE A 70 16.38 8.87 7.64
C PHE A 70 15.03 9.58 7.53
N GLY A 71 14.51 10.20 8.60
CA GLY A 71 13.29 11.02 8.56
C GLY A 71 12.15 10.37 7.75
N HIS A 72 11.65 11.07 6.73
CA HIS A 72 10.59 10.61 5.82
C HIS A 72 10.94 9.35 5.02
N TYR A 73 12.23 9.07 4.78
CA TYR A 73 12.67 7.87 4.06
C TYR A 73 12.50 6.58 4.87
N THR A 74 12.25 6.68 6.17
CA THR A 74 12.01 5.51 7.03
C THR A 74 10.89 4.61 6.47
N ALA A 75 9.78 5.19 6.04
CA ALA A 75 8.67 4.43 5.47
C ALA A 75 9.06 3.77 4.13
N VAL A 76 9.73 4.52 3.25
CA VAL A 76 10.18 4.02 1.95
C VAL A 76 11.16 2.85 2.10
N ILE A 77 12.12 2.97 3.00
CA ILE A 77 13.09 1.89 3.30
C ILE A 77 12.36 0.64 3.82
N MET A 78 11.38 0.83 4.71
CA MET A 78 10.61 -0.30 5.22
C MET A 78 9.80 -0.99 4.14
N ASP A 79 9.13 -0.22 3.27
CA ASP A 79 8.37 -0.76 2.15
C ASP A 79 9.27 -1.59 1.22
N MET A 80 10.43 -1.06 0.82
CA MET A 80 11.40 -1.80 0.01
C MET A 80 11.90 -3.07 0.69
N PHE A 81 12.09 -3.02 2.01
CA PHE A 81 12.55 -4.17 2.78
C PHE A 81 11.52 -5.30 2.78
N TYR A 82 10.24 -5.03 3.02
CA TYR A 82 9.21 -6.07 2.98
C TYR A 82 9.01 -6.63 1.58
N ASP A 83 9.06 -5.78 0.56
CA ASP A 83 8.99 -6.18 -0.84
C ASP A 83 10.07 -7.17 -1.25
N HIS A 84 11.30 -6.96 -0.77
CA HIS A 84 12.40 -7.87 -1.06
C HIS A 84 12.07 -9.30 -0.62
N PHE A 85 11.42 -9.48 0.53
CA PHE A 85 10.97 -10.80 0.99
C PHE A 85 9.72 -11.29 0.28
N LEU A 86 8.85 -10.38 -0.19
CA LEU A 86 7.67 -10.76 -0.94
C LEU A 86 8.01 -11.24 -2.37
N ALA A 87 9.10 -10.73 -2.95
CA ALA A 87 9.57 -11.08 -4.29
C ALA A 87 10.43 -12.37 -4.35
N ALA A 88 10.73 -12.98 -3.19
CA ALA A 88 11.56 -14.19 -3.07
C ALA A 88 10.75 -15.47 -3.32
#